data_AF-A0A960CHS2-F1
#
_entry.id   AF-A0A960CHS2-F1
#
_cell.length_a   1.000
_cell.length_b   1.000
_cell.length_c   1.000
_cell.angle_alpha   90.00
_cell.angle_beta   90.00
_cell.angle_gamma   90.00
#
_symmetry.space_group_name_H-M   'P 1'
#
loop_
_entity.id
_entity.type
_entity.pdbx_description
1 polymer ?
#
loop_
_entity_poly.entity_id
_entity_poly.type
_entity_poly.pdbx_seq_one_letter_code
_entity_poly.pdbx_strand_id
1 'polypeptide(L)'
;MVVTIQRKVNRSPAVAAGISRAVSKPNPFGVRYGAIPAGADKVDDVLAGSKAQRRTAVLAARRTVPEEVRRAEALRLCDHLDTVLGPADIVCAYLPVGAEPGSPALVDRCLQRCGRVLLPITRTGADGAPEALWWGEYRPGALREGRFGLLEPAEPGLPPGTIGQATVILVPALAVDRSGIRLGRGGGYYDRSLPLRAPGARLIAVVRDDELVAELPGEPHDVRMTHALTPGNGLVVLGEPPAGRRE
;
A
#
# COMPACT_ATOMS: atom_id res chain seq x y z
N MET A 1 -58.61 57.62 1.22
CA MET A 1 -57.51 57.58 0.23
C MET A 1 -56.55 56.49 0.67
N VAL A 2 -56.54 55.37 -0.04
CA VAL A 2 -55.77 54.15 0.26
C VAL A 2 -54.43 54.24 -0.48
N VAL A 3 -53.31 53.97 0.20
CA VAL A 3 -52.05 53.61 -0.48
C VAL A 3 -51.42 52.43 0.25
N THR A 4 -51.52 51.28 -0.39
CA THR A 4 -50.86 50.01 -0.07
C THR A 4 -49.40 50.07 -0.52
N ILE A 5 -48.44 49.69 0.33
CA ILE A 5 -47.04 49.45 -0.08
C ILE A 5 -46.67 48.01 0.25
N GLN A 6 -46.61 47.18 -0.79
CA GLN A 6 -46.05 45.84 -0.78
C GLN A 6 -44.52 45.92 -0.93
N ARG A 7 -43.73 45.27 -0.05
CA ARG A 7 -42.30 45.00 -0.31
C ARG A 7 -41.89 43.58 0.08
N LYS A 8 -41.83 42.76 -0.97
CA LYS A 8 -40.82 41.76 -1.35
C LYS A 8 -40.08 40.99 -0.24
N VAL A 9 -40.40 39.70 -0.17
CA VAL A 9 -39.58 38.61 0.40
C VAL A 9 -38.26 38.51 -0.37
N ASN A 10 -37.14 38.59 0.34
CA ASN A 10 -35.80 38.42 -0.22
C ASN A 10 -35.44 36.92 -0.25
N ARG A 11 -35.25 36.35 -1.44
CA ARG A 11 -34.70 34.99 -1.63
C ARG A 11 -33.20 35.09 -1.79
N SER A 12 -32.44 34.45 -0.89
CA SER A 12 -30.98 34.30 -1.01
C SER A 12 -30.60 33.50 -2.26
N PRO A 13 -29.51 33.85 -2.98
CA PRO A 13 -29.03 33.08 -4.10
C PRO A 13 -28.26 31.84 -3.63
N ALA A 14 -28.47 30.73 -4.33
CA ALA A 14 -27.79 29.47 -4.16
C ALA A 14 -26.28 29.61 -4.41
N VAL A 15 -25.46 29.09 -3.51
CA VAL A 15 -24.00 28.96 -3.67
C VAL A 15 -23.75 27.77 -4.60
N ALA A 16 -23.36 28.03 -5.84
CA ALA A 16 -22.87 27.01 -6.75
C ALA A 16 -21.47 26.57 -6.29
N ALA A 17 -21.36 25.35 -5.76
CA ALA A 17 -20.09 24.73 -5.44
C ALA A 17 -19.36 24.35 -6.74
N GLY A 18 -18.31 25.11 -7.07
CA GLY A 18 -17.39 24.77 -8.15
C GLY A 18 -16.64 23.49 -7.82
N ILE A 19 -16.89 22.43 -8.59
CA ILE A 19 -16.12 21.19 -8.55
C ILE A 19 -14.73 21.50 -9.12
N SER A 20 -13.76 21.77 -8.25
CA SER A 20 -12.37 21.84 -8.64
C SER A 20 -11.92 20.44 -9.07
N ARG A 21 -11.64 20.27 -10.38
CA ARG A 21 -11.01 19.07 -10.92
C ARG A 21 -9.64 18.92 -10.26
N ALA A 22 -9.54 18.03 -9.29
CA ALA A 22 -8.25 17.58 -8.77
C ALA A 22 -7.44 17.00 -9.95
N VAL A 23 -6.38 17.69 -10.34
CA VAL A 23 -5.40 17.20 -11.30
C VAL A 23 -4.72 15.99 -10.66
N SER A 24 -5.12 14.79 -11.05
CA SER A 24 -4.48 13.55 -10.61
C SER A 24 -3.01 13.58 -11.03
N LYS A 25 -2.08 13.62 -10.08
CA LYS A 25 -0.66 13.40 -10.38
C LYS A 25 -0.50 12.02 -11.05
N PRO A 26 0.36 11.90 -12.07
CA PRO A 26 0.59 10.63 -12.76
C PRO A 26 1.10 9.55 -11.79
N ASN A 27 0.76 8.29 -12.06
CA ASN A 27 1.25 7.16 -11.27
C ASN A 27 2.79 7.17 -11.29
N PRO A 28 3.46 7.22 -10.12
CA PRO A 28 4.92 7.26 -10.06
C PRO A 28 5.53 6.10 -10.85
N PHE A 29 4.94 4.90 -10.80
CA PHE A 29 5.47 3.70 -11.46
C PHE A 29 5.20 3.61 -12.97
N GLY A 30 4.69 4.67 -13.61
CA GLY A 30 4.47 4.70 -15.07
C GLY A 30 3.36 3.78 -15.60
N VAL A 31 2.68 3.01 -14.75
CA VAL A 31 1.59 2.10 -15.16
C VAL A 31 0.30 2.89 -15.39
N ARG A 32 -0.24 2.84 -16.61
CA ARG A 32 -1.57 3.38 -16.95
C ARG A 32 -2.64 2.33 -16.63
N TYR A 33 -3.65 2.71 -15.86
CA TYR A 33 -4.81 1.87 -15.57
C TYR A 33 -6.00 2.35 -16.41
N GLY A 34 -6.73 1.44 -17.06
CA GLY A 34 -7.91 1.74 -17.89
C GLY A 34 -9.08 2.32 -17.09
N ALA A 35 -10.09 2.84 -17.78
CA ALA A 35 -11.28 3.43 -17.15
C ALA A 35 -12.12 2.41 -16.35
N ILE A 36 -12.81 2.90 -15.33
CA ILE A 36 -13.68 2.14 -14.42
C ILE A 36 -15.05 1.90 -15.10
N PRO A 37 -15.60 0.68 -15.15
CA PRO A 37 -17.01 0.47 -15.49
C PRO A 37 -17.91 0.90 -14.32
N ALA A 38 -19.01 1.61 -14.60
CA ALA A 38 -19.91 2.15 -13.60
C ALA A 38 -20.81 1.07 -12.96
N GLY A 39 -20.93 1.07 -11.63
CA GLY A 39 -22.00 0.38 -10.88
C GLY A 39 -21.62 -0.93 -10.15
N ALA A 40 -20.89 -0.85 -9.03
CA ALA A 40 -20.67 -2.00 -8.15
C ALA A 40 -20.80 -1.57 -6.68
N ASP A 41 -21.93 -1.93 -6.07
CA ASP A 41 -22.31 -1.51 -4.70
C ASP A 41 -21.79 -2.47 -3.60
N LYS A 42 -20.92 -3.44 -3.92
CA LYS A 42 -20.27 -4.35 -2.95
C LYS A 42 -18.85 -4.75 -3.40
N VAL A 43 -17.89 -4.77 -2.47
CA VAL A 43 -16.46 -5.10 -2.72
C VAL A 43 -16.28 -6.51 -3.30
N ASP A 44 -17.17 -7.45 -2.96
CA ASP A 44 -17.12 -8.82 -3.49
C ASP A 44 -17.36 -8.88 -5.01
N ASP A 45 -18.21 -8.01 -5.57
CA ASP A 45 -18.47 -7.93 -7.01
C ASP A 45 -17.37 -7.15 -7.77
N VAL A 46 -16.62 -6.31 -7.06
CA VAL A 46 -15.50 -5.52 -7.61
C VAL A 46 -14.24 -6.39 -7.86
N LEU A 47 -14.21 -7.59 -7.28
CA LEU A 47 -13.09 -8.52 -7.36
C LEU A 47 -13.29 -9.65 -8.38
N ALA A 48 -14.42 -9.76 -9.07
CA ALA A 48 -14.55 -10.67 -10.21
C ALA A 48 -13.89 -10.06 -11.46
N GLY A 49 -12.69 -10.53 -11.83
CA GLY A 49 -11.99 -10.03 -13.02
C GLY A 49 -10.47 -10.28 -13.03
N SER A 50 -9.84 -9.90 -14.15
CA SER A 50 -8.39 -9.99 -14.35
C SER A 50 -7.59 -9.21 -13.30
N LYS A 51 -6.31 -9.57 -13.08
CA LYS A 51 -5.38 -8.82 -12.21
C LYS A 51 -5.40 -7.31 -12.54
N ALA A 52 -5.53 -6.92 -13.81
CA ALA A 52 -5.58 -5.51 -14.21
C ALA A 52 -6.85 -4.78 -13.75
N GLN A 53 -8.03 -5.39 -13.90
CA GLN A 53 -9.30 -4.81 -13.46
C GLN A 53 -9.31 -4.61 -11.94
N ARG A 54 -8.87 -5.63 -11.18
CA ARG A 54 -8.76 -5.53 -9.72
C ARG A 54 -7.83 -4.40 -9.28
N ARG A 55 -6.69 -4.21 -9.97
CA ARG A 55 -5.76 -3.09 -9.68
C ARG A 55 -6.44 -1.73 -9.88
N THR A 56 -7.13 -1.56 -11.01
CA THR A 56 -7.87 -0.32 -11.31
C THR A 56 -8.89 -0.02 -10.23
N ALA A 57 -9.67 -1.02 -9.84
CA ALA A 57 -10.76 -0.85 -8.89
C ALA A 57 -10.26 -0.49 -7.48
N VAL A 58 -9.28 -1.23 -6.95
CA VAL A 58 -8.67 -0.90 -5.65
C VAL A 58 -8.10 0.52 -5.69
N LEU A 59 -7.33 0.87 -6.71
CA LEU A 59 -6.75 2.21 -6.82
C LEU A 59 -7.80 3.31 -6.90
N ALA A 60 -8.97 3.04 -7.49
CA ALA A 60 -10.09 3.97 -7.48
C ALA A 60 -10.70 4.12 -6.08
N ALA A 61 -10.94 3.01 -5.37
CA ALA A 61 -11.42 3.02 -3.99
C ALA A 61 -10.46 3.77 -3.06
N ARG A 62 -9.14 3.54 -3.18
CA ARG A 62 -8.14 4.27 -2.37
C ARG A 62 -8.20 5.79 -2.53
N ARG A 63 -8.60 6.29 -3.71
CA ARG A 63 -8.71 7.73 -3.98
C ARG A 63 -9.94 8.37 -3.32
N THR A 64 -10.97 7.59 -3.00
CA THR A 64 -12.19 8.10 -2.36
C THR A 64 -12.10 8.05 -0.83
N VAL A 65 -11.12 7.35 -0.26
CA VAL A 65 -10.90 7.30 1.20
C VAL A 65 -10.54 8.70 1.73
N PRO A 66 -11.33 9.26 2.67
CA PRO A 66 -11.06 10.56 3.27
C PRO A 66 -9.70 10.61 3.97
N GLU A 67 -9.06 11.78 3.95
CA GLU A 67 -7.74 11.97 4.56
C GLU A 67 -7.71 11.64 6.06
N GLU A 68 -8.75 12.02 6.79
CA GLU A 68 -8.87 11.72 8.22
C GLU A 68 -8.87 10.21 8.48
N VAL A 69 -9.59 9.44 7.67
CA VAL A 69 -9.62 7.97 7.74
C VAL A 69 -8.22 7.41 7.44
N ARG A 70 -7.57 7.87 6.36
CA ARG A 70 -6.19 7.43 6.04
C ARG A 70 -5.21 7.72 7.16
N ARG A 71 -5.33 8.87 7.82
CA ARG A 71 -4.47 9.26 8.94
C ARG A 71 -4.71 8.36 10.16
N ALA A 72 -5.98 8.08 10.49
CA ALA A 72 -6.32 7.17 11.57
C ALA A 72 -5.84 5.74 11.29
N GLU A 73 -6.00 5.24 10.06
CA GLU A 73 -5.48 3.95 9.61
C GLU A 73 -3.95 3.87 9.76
N ALA A 74 -3.24 4.91 9.31
CA ALA A 74 -1.78 4.97 9.40
C ALA A 74 -1.28 4.93 10.86
N LEU A 75 -1.97 5.59 11.78
CA LEU A 75 -1.64 5.54 13.21
C LEU A 75 -1.83 4.12 13.77
N ARG A 76 -2.97 3.47 13.49
CA ARG A 76 -3.20 2.10 13.93
C ARG A 76 -2.16 1.12 13.40
N LEU A 77 -1.76 1.26 12.13
CA LEU A 77 -0.69 0.46 11.56
C LEU A 77 0.63 0.64 12.32
N CYS A 78 0.96 1.86 12.76
CA CYS A 78 2.14 2.12 13.60
C CYS A 78 2.02 1.46 14.97
N ASP A 79 0.86 1.57 15.62
CA ASP A 79 0.62 0.96 16.94
C ASP A 79 0.78 -0.56 16.89
N HIS A 80 0.25 -1.20 15.84
CA HIS A 80 0.39 -2.66 15.66
C HIS A 80 1.86 -3.10 15.52
N LEU A 81 2.74 -2.26 14.95
CA LEU A 81 4.16 -2.61 14.80
C LEU A 81 4.87 -2.85 16.14
N ASP A 82 4.38 -2.29 17.24
CA ASP A 82 4.98 -2.48 18.56
C ASP A 82 4.96 -3.93 19.01
N THR A 83 3.88 -4.63 18.65
CA THR A 83 3.66 -6.04 18.97
C THR A 83 4.23 -6.97 17.89
N VAL A 84 4.30 -6.49 16.65
CA VAL A 84 4.81 -7.27 15.52
C VAL A 84 6.34 -7.36 15.55
N LEU A 85 7.03 -6.28 15.91
CA LEU A 85 8.48 -6.17 15.79
C LEU A 85 9.20 -6.36 17.13
N GLY A 86 10.29 -7.13 17.08
CA GLY A 86 11.25 -7.29 18.16
C GLY A 86 12.52 -6.46 17.96
N PRO A 87 13.31 -6.24 19.03
CA PRO A 87 14.54 -5.43 18.98
C PRO A 87 15.67 -6.05 18.14
N ALA A 88 15.61 -7.35 17.87
CA ALA A 88 16.59 -8.05 17.03
C ALA A 88 16.18 -8.15 15.55
N ASP A 89 14.99 -7.63 15.19
CA ASP A 89 14.53 -7.71 13.81
C ASP A 89 15.37 -6.83 12.87
N ILE A 90 15.59 -7.31 11.65
CA ILE A 90 16.04 -6.49 10.54
C ILE A 90 14.84 -6.35 9.61
N VAL A 91 14.38 -5.11 9.40
CA VAL A 91 13.15 -4.83 8.65
C VAL A 91 13.48 -4.29 7.27
N CYS A 92 13.03 -4.96 6.22
CA CYS A 92 12.85 -4.32 4.92
C CYS A 92 11.44 -3.69 4.89
N ALA A 93 11.36 -2.37 4.72
CA ALA A 93 10.09 -1.65 4.61
C ALA A 93 9.97 -0.98 3.25
N TYR A 94 8.76 -0.51 2.91
CA TYR A 94 8.56 0.48 1.85
C TYR A 94 8.26 1.83 2.48
N LEU A 95 8.46 2.90 1.70
CA LEU A 95 8.00 4.23 2.09
C LEU A 95 6.63 4.49 1.45
N PRO A 96 5.53 4.56 2.23
CA PRO A 96 4.20 4.74 1.65
C PRO A 96 4.07 6.03 0.86
N VAL A 97 3.47 5.95 -0.33
CA VAL A 97 3.21 7.12 -1.18
C VAL A 97 1.75 7.24 -1.60
N GLY A 98 1.29 8.48 -1.74
CA GLY A 98 -0.08 8.78 -2.18
C GLY A 98 -1.13 8.21 -1.24
N ALA A 99 -1.97 7.30 -1.73
CA ALA A 99 -3.08 6.70 -0.98
C ALA A 99 -2.76 5.27 -0.46
N GLU A 100 -1.49 4.88 -0.47
CA GLU A 100 -1.05 3.61 0.13
C GLU A 100 -1.31 3.58 1.64
N PRO A 101 -1.60 2.40 2.21
CA PRO A 101 -1.67 2.21 3.65
C PRO A 101 -0.37 2.64 4.34
N GLY A 102 -0.50 3.29 5.48
CA GLY A 102 0.62 3.80 6.26
C GLY A 102 1.02 5.24 5.89
N SER A 103 2.13 5.67 6.48
CA SER A 103 2.76 6.97 6.25
C SER A 103 4.28 6.82 6.45
N PRO A 104 5.10 7.84 6.18
CA PRO A 104 6.52 7.82 6.53
C PRO A 104 6.81 7.45 7.99
N ALA A 105 5.90 7.79 8.91
CA ALA A 105 6.01 7.45 10.34
C ALA A 105 6.02 5.93 10.61
N LEU A 106 5.50 5.13 9.68
CA LEU A 106 5.58 3.67 9.75
C LEU A 106 7.04 3.19 9.71
N VAL A 107 7.88 3.83 8.88
CA VAL A 107 9.30 3.50 8.77
C VAL A 107 10.06 3.97 10.01
N ASP A 108 9.73 5.17 10.52
CA ASP A 108 10.27 5.67 11.78
C ASP A 108 9.95 4.72 12.93
N ARG A 109 8.72 4.20 12.98
CA ARG A 109 8.30 3.26 14.02
C ARG A 109 9.07 1.94 13.93
N CYS A 110 9.26 1.39 12.74
CA CYS A 110 10.12 0.22 12.55
C CYS A 110 11.53 0.47 13.11
N LEU A 111 12.13 1.62 12.78
CA LEU A 111 13.50 1.95 13.22
C LEU A 111 13.59 2.06 14.74
N GLN A 112 12.61 2.68 15.38
CA GLN A 112 12.52 2.76 16.84
C GLN A 112 12.43 1.39 17.51
N ARG A 113 11.79 0.41 16.86
CA ARG A 113 11.57 -0.93 17.42
C ARG A 113 12.77 -1.85 17.25
N CYS A 114 13.44 -1.83 16.10
CA CYS A 114 14.42 -2.84 15.73
C CYS A 114 15.83 -2.31 15.40
N GLY A 115 16.02 -0.99 15.39
CA GLY A 115 17.33 -0.35 15.21
C GLY A 115 17.93 -0.40 13.79
N ARG A 116 17.42 -1.28 12.90
CA ARG A 116 17.88 -1.38 11.51
C ARG A 116 16.72 -1.59 10.53
N VAL A 117 16.52 -0.61 9.65
CA VAL A 117 15.52 -0.65 8.57
C VAL A 117 16.19 -0.43 7.23
N LEU A 118 15.80 -1.23 6.24
CA LEU A 118 16.22 -1.13 4.85
C LEU A 118 15.05 -0.66 4.00
N LEU A 119 15.27 0.35 3.17
CA LEU A 119 14.30 0.83 2.18
C LEU A 119 14.73 0.46 0.76
N PRO A 120 13.76 0.23 -0.14
CA PRO A 120 14.03 -0.13 -1.52
C PRO A 120 14.60 1.04 -2.31
N ILE A 121 15.54 0.73 -3.20
CA ILE A 121 16.05 1.60 -4.26
C ILE A 121 15.68 0.92 -5.59
N THR A 122 14.92 1.63 -6.41
CA THR A 122 14.45 1.10 -7.69
C THR A 122 15.50 1.27 -8.78
N ARG A 123 15.75 0.20 -9.54
CA ARG A 123 16.65 0.21 -10.71
C ARG A 123 16.00 -0.47 -11.91
N THR A 124 16.43 -0.08 -13.10
CA THR A 124 15.99 -0.69 -14.36
C THR A 124 17.16 -1.03 -15.24
N GLY A 125 17.01 -2.11 -15.99
CA GLY A 125 17.95 -2.51 -17.02
C GLY A 125 18.00 -1.52 -18.18
N ALA A 126 18.91 -1.78 -19.11
CA ALA A 126 19.10 -0.95 -20.31
C ALA A 126 17.84 -0.87 -21.19
N ASP A 127 17.00 -1.90 -21.15
CA ASP A 127 15.70 -1.99 -21.85
C ASP A 127 14.55 -1.30 -21.08
N GLY A 128 14.85 -0.70 -19.94
CA GLY A 128 13.86 -0.09 -19.04
C GLY A 128 13.08 -1.10 -18.20
N ALA A 129 13.41 -2.39 -18.28
CA ALA A 129 12.75 -3.41 -17.50
C ALA A 129 13.10 -3.26 -16.00
N PRO A 130 12.12 -3.44 -15.10
CA PRO A 130 12.33 -3.48 -13.66
C PRO A 130 13.34 -4.56 -13.24
N GLU A 131 14.31 -4.20 -12.41
CA GLU A 131 15.25 -5.14 -11.79
C GLU A 131 14.79 -5.55 -10.38
N ALA A 132 15.53 -6.47 -9.75
CA ALA A 132 15.40 -6.70 -8.31
C ALA A 132 15.79 -5.43 -7.54
N LEU A 133 15.10 -5.19 -6.42
CA LEU A 133 15.29 -4.01 -5.60
C LEU A 133 16.70 -4.02 -5.01
N TRP A 134 17.38 -2.89 -5.14
CA TRP A 134 18.52 -2.58 -4.29
C TRP A 134 18.00 -2.05 -2.94
N TRP A 135 18.87 -1.99 -1.95
CA TRP A 135 18.48 -1.62 -0.59
C TRP A 135 19.35 -0.50 -0.06
N GLY A 136 18.84 0.31 0.84
CA GLY A 136 19.66 1.27 1.57
C GLY A 136 19.19 1.38 3.01
N GLU A 137 20.11 1.61 3.93
CA GLU A 137 19.77 1.82 5.33
C GLU A 137 18.97 3.12 5.49
N TYR A 138 17.83 3.01 6.16
CA TYR A 138 17.01 4.16 6.48
C TYR A 138 17.71 5.01 7.54
N ARG A 139 17.90 6.28 7.21
CA ARG A 139 18.39 7.31 8.12
C ARG A 139 17.40 8.49 8.06
N PRO A 140 16.66 8.79 9.15
CA PRO A 140 15.74 9.92 9.18
C PRO A 140 16.42 11.21 8.70
N GLY A 141 15.77 11.93 7.79
CA GLY A 141 16.30 13.17 7.21
C GLY A 141 17.36 13.02 6.11
N ALA A 142 17.78 11.79 5.76
CA ALA A 142 18.80 11.54 4.74
C ALA A 142 18.27 10.86 3.46
N LEU A 143 16.96 10.97 3.21
CA LEU A 143 16.35 10.51 1.96
C LEU A 143 16.54 11.54 0.84
N ARG A 144 16.70 11.06 -0.38
CA ARG A 144 16.80 11.87 -1.60
C ARG A 144 15.69 11.54 -2.58
N GLU A 145 15.41 12.44 -3.51
CA GLU A 145 14.55 12.12 -4.64
C GLU A 145 15.21 11.03 -5.51
N GLY A 146 14.46 9.97 -5.76
CA GLY A 146 14.82 8.83 -6.57
C GLY A 146 13.95 8.73 -7.83
N ARG A 147 13.96 7.55 -8.44
CA ARG A 147 13.14 7.31 -9.63
C ARG A 147 11.66 7.44 -9.28
N PHE A 148 10.84 7.77 -10.28
CA PHE A 148 9.39 7.83 -10.13
C PHE A 148 8.88 8.90 -9.14
N GLY A 149 9.73 9.85 -8.72
CA GLY A 149 9.39 10.82 -7.68
C GLY A 149 9.23 10.19 -6.30
N LEU A 150 9.81 9.00 -6.08
CA LEU A 150 9.89 8.35 -4.78
C LEU A 150 11.07 8.92 -4.00
N LEU A 151 11.00 8.85 -2.67
CA LEU A 151 12.17 9.10 -1.84
C LEU A 151 12.91 7.78 -1.60
N GLU A 152 14.22 7.80 -1.81
CA GLU A 152 15.11 6.64 -1.70
C GLU A 152 16.29 6.97 -0.77
N PRO A 153 16.91 5.98 -0.11
CA PRO A 153 18.16 6.19 0.62
C PRO A 153 19.29 6.76 -0.25
N ALA A 154 20.23 7.45 0.39
CA ALA A 154 21.46 7.90 -0.26
C ALA A 154 22.32 6.73 -0.77
N GLU A 155 23.07 6.97 -1.84
CA GLU A 155 24.07 6.01 -2.34
C GLU A 155 25.29 5.91 -1.38
N PRO A 156 26.04 4.79 -1.40
CA PRO A 156 25.86 3.62 -2.26
C PRO A 156 24.73 2.71 -1.77
N GLY A 157 23.87 2.28 -2.69
CA GLY A 157 22.91 1.21 -2.44
C GLY A 157 23.60 -0.13 -2.19
N LEU A 158 23.00 -0.92 -1.33
CA LEU A 158 23.32 -2.31 -1.04
C LEU A 158 22.70 -3.24 -2.12
N PRO A 159 23.36 -4.35 -2.46
CA PRO A 159 22.92 -5.22 -3.56
C PRO A 159 21.59 -5.94 -3.24
N PRO A 160 20.88 -6.46 -4.26
CA PRO A 160 19.56 -7.08 -4.06
C PRO A 160 19.50 -8.20 -3.04
N GLY A 161 20.55 -8.99 -2.90
CA GLY A 161 20.65 -10.07 -1.91
C GLY A 161 20.62 -9.61 -0.45
N THR A 162 20.73 -8.30 -0.18
CA THR A 162 20.67 -7.74 1.18
C THR A 162 19.33 -8.03 1.86
N ILE A 163 18.23 -8.17 1.10
CA ILE A 163 16.94 -8.61 1.64
C ILE A 163 17.03 -9.95 2.37
N GLY A 164 18.02 -10.80 2.04
CA GLY A 164 18.29 -12.06 2.72
C GLY A 164 18.74 -11.92 4.18
N GLN A 165 19.02 -10.70 4.65
CA GLN A 165 19.32 -10.40 6.05
C GLN A 165 18.07 -10.07 6.87
N ALA A 166 16.95 -9.75 6.21
CA ALA A 166 15.75 -9.28 6.89
C ALA A 166 14.97 -10.45 7.52
N THR A 167 14.55 -10.26 8.76
CA THR A 167 13.63 -11.17 9.47
C THR A 167 12.16 -10.80 9.23
N VAL A 168 11.90 -9.53 8.88
CA VAL A 168 10.58 -9.01 8.55
C VAL A 168 10.66 -8.18 7.28
N ILE A 169 9.72 -8.41 6.36
CA ILE A 169 9.62 -7.67 5.11
C ILE A 169 8.19 -7.14 5.00
N LEU A 170 8.02 -5.83 5.13
CA LEU A 170 6.76 -5.13 4.90
C LEU A 170 6.62 -4.88 3.40
N VAL A 171 5.65 -5.56 2.79
CA VAL A 171 5.44 -5.58 1.34
C VAL A 171 4.23 -4.71 0.98
N PRO A 172 4.38 -3.69 0.12
CA PRO A 172 3.25 -2.95 -0.38
C PRO A 172 2.38 -3.84 -1.28
N ALA A 173 1.08 -3.75 -1.07
CA ALA A 173 0.08 -4.51 -1.83
C ALA A 173 -1.15 -3.63 -2.11
N LEU A 174 -1.89 -4.00 -3.16
CA LEU A 174 -3.24 -3.48 -3.42
C LEU A 174 -4.29 -4.38 -2.76
N ALA A 175 -4.05 -5.69 -2.76
CA ALA A 175 -4.84 -6.65 -2.01
C ALA A 175 -3.97 -7.86 -1.67
N VAL A 176 -4.37 -8.62 -0.66
CA VAL A 176 -3.81 -9.93 -0.33
C VAL A 176 -4.96 -10.85 0.05
N ASP A 177 -4.86 -12.13 -0.29
CA ASP A 177 -5.89 -13.11 0.08
C ASP A 177 -5.48 -13.99 1.27
N ARG A 178 -6.42 -14.80 1.75
CA ARG A 178 -6.22 -15.71 2.88
C ARG A 178 -5.17 -16.81 2.62
N SER A 179 -4.89 -17.12 1.35
CA SER A 179 -3.83 -18.06 0.95
C SER A 179 -2.45 -17.40 0.83
N GLY A 180 -2.37 -16.08 0.96
CA GLY A 180 -1.13 -15.30 0.84
C GLY A 180 -0.84 -14.81 -0.58
N ILE A 181 -1.73 -14.99 -1.55
CA ILE A 181 -1.54 -14.42 -2.89
C ILE A 181 -1.68 -12.90 -2.79
N ARG A 182 -0.73 -12.18 -3.40
CA ARG A 182 -0.63 -10.72 -3.32
C ARG A 182 -0.88 -10.09 -4.68
N LEU A 183 -1.78 -9.10 -4.72
CA LEU A 183 -1.93 -8.22 -5.86
C LEU A 183 -1.04 -6.99 -5.72
N GLY A 184 0.10 -6.95 -6.41
CA GLY A 184 0.94 -5.76 -6.53
C GLY A 184 0.45 -4.77 -7.60
N ARG A 185 1.12 -3.60 -7.69
CA ARG A 185 0.84 -2.56 -8.71
C ARG A 185 1.16 -2.97 -10.15
N GLY A 186 1.96 -4.03 -10.35
CA GLY A 186 2.30 -4.58 -11.67
C GLY A 186 3.70 -4.25 -12.18
N GLY A 187 4.53 -3.51 -11.43
CA GLY A 187 5.93 -3.24 -11.81
C GLY A 187 6.90 -4.41 -11.57
N GLY A 188 6.47 -5.47 -10.87
CA GLY A 188 7.24 -6.69 -10.63
C GLY A 188 8.58 -6.55 -9.88
N TYR A 189 8.90 -5.39 -9.30
CA TYR A 189 10.09 -5.21 -8.47
C TYR A 189 10.15 -6.21 -7.30
N TYR A 190 9.03 -6.36 -6.58
CA TYR A 190 8.94 -7.30 -5.46
C TYR A 190 8.94 -8.77 -5.93
N ASP A 191 8.35 -9.09 -7.08
CA ASP A 191 8.32 -10.47 -7.59
C ASP A 191 9.74 -10.97 -7.93
N ARG A 192 10.64 -10.05 -8.32
CA ARG A 192 12.08 -10.30 -8.49
C ARG A 192 12.92 -10.28 -7.20
N SER A 193 12.42 -9.65 -6.13
CA SER A 193 13.18 -9.43 -4.90
C SER A 193 12.86 -10.45 -3.81
N LEU A 194 11.58 -10.81 -3.66
CA LEU A 194 11.09 -11.74 -2.64
C LEU A 194 11.69 -13.16 -2.72
N PRO A 195 12.10 -13.69 -3.89
CA PRO A 195 12.84 -14.95 -3.94
C PRO A 195 14.20 -14.92 -3.24
N LEU A 196 14.79 -13.72 -3.04
CA LEU A 196 16.11 -13.55 -2.42
C LEU A 196 16.06 -13.42 -0.88
N ARG A 197 14.86 -13.47 -0.28
CA ARG A 197 14.65 -13.33 1.16
C ARG A 197 15.24 -14.49 1.96
N ALA A 198 15.43 -14.29 3.27
CA ALA A 198 15.69 -15.39 4.19
C ALA A 198 14.49 -16.36 4.23
N PRO A 199 14.69 -17.70 4.22
CA PRO A 199 13.60 -18.67 4.22
C PRO A 199 12.56 -18.50 5.34
N GLY A 200 12.98 -18.03 6.52
CA GLY A 200 12.11 -17.79 7.68
C GLY A 200 11.60 -16.35 7.83
N ALA A 201 11.86 -15.47 6.86
CA ALA A 201 11.42 -14.07 6.95
C ALA A 201 9.89 -13.97 6.92
N ARG A 202 9.32 -13.18 7.84
CA ARG A 202 7.90 -12.83 7.81
C ARG A 202 7.65 -11.87 6.65
N LEU A 203 6.92 -12.35 5.64
CA LEU A 203 6.40 -11.52 4.56
C LEU A 203 5.03 -10.98 4.95
N ILE A 204 4.97 -9.68 5.19
CA ILE A 204 3.78 -9.00 5.71
C ILE A 204 3.24 -8.05 4.65
N ALA A 205 2.10 -8.38 4.04
CA ALA A 205 1.40 -7.45 3.17
C ALA A 205 0.71 -6.36 4.00
N VAL A 206 1.04 -5.11 3.75
CA VAL A 206 0.37 -3.97 4.41
C VAL A 206 -0.79 -3.50 3.54
N VAL A 207 -2.00 -3.69 4.02
CA VAL A 207 -3.26 -3.46 3.28
C VAL A 207 -4.32 -2.84 4.20
N ARG A 208 -5.40 -2.28 3.63
CA ARG A 208 -6.61 -1.94 4.39
C ARG A 208 -7.42 -3.19 4.74
N ASP A 209 -8.35 -3.04 5.68
CA ASP A 209 -9.19 -4.16 6.15
C ASP A 209 -10.01 -4.79 5.01
N ASP A 210 -10.51 -3.98 4.07
CA ASP A 210 -11.28 -4.38 2.88
C ASP A 210 -10.40 -4.91 1.73
N GLU A 211 -9.08 -4.75 1.82
CA GLU A 211 -8.10 -5.22 0.86
C GLU A 211 -7.50 -6.60 1.26
N LEU A 212 -7.90 -7.13 2.43
CA LEU A 212 -7.73 -8.54 2.79
C LEU A 212 -8.93 -9.34 2.29
N VAL A 213 -8.79 -9.97 1.14
CA VAL A 213 -9.89 -10.56 0.37
C VAL A 213 -9.95 -12.09 0.53
N ALA A 214 -11.04 -12.71 0.06
CA ALA A 214 -11.19 -14.16 0.12
C ALA A 214 -10.18 -14.88 -0.79
N GLU A 215 -10.09 -14.47 -2.05
CA GLU A 215 -9.28 -15.14 -3.07
C GLU A 215 -8.77 -14.17 -4.15
N LEU A 216 -7.52 -14.38 -4.57
CA LEU A 216 -6.88 -13.71 -5.71
C LEU A 216 -6.34 -14.74 -6.71
N PRO A 217 -6.33 -14.41 -8.02
CA PRO A 217 -5.66 -15.25 -9.01
C PRO A 217 -4.16 -15.23 -8.76
N GLY A 218 -3.57 -16.40 -8.50
CA GLY A 218 -2.13 -16.59 -8.31
C GLY A 218 -1.52 -17.47 -9.38
N GLU A 219 -0.20 -17.35 -9.55
CA GLU A 219 0.61 -18.18 -10.43
C GLU A 219 1.57 -19.03 -9.58
N PRO A 220 2.00 -20.22 -10.03
CA PRO A 220 2.84 -21.12 -9.23
C PRO A 220 4.17 -20.52 -8.74
N HIS A 221 4.67 -19.48 -9.44
CA HIS A 221 5.89 -18.78 -9.09
C HIS A 221 5.67 -17.56 -8.18
N ASP A 222 4.42 -17.19 -7.89
CA ASP A 222 4.12 -16.09 -6.98
C ASP A 222 4.57 -16.43 -5.56
N VAL A 223 5.43 -15.59 -4.97
CA VAL A 223 5.83 -15.74 -3.57
C VAL A 223 4.66 -15.36 -2.65
N ARG A 224 4.14 -16.34 -1.92
CA ARG A 224 3.03 -16.14 -0.97
C ARG A 224 3.47 -15.33 0.25
N MET A 225 2.62 -14.38 0.64
CA MET A 225 2.72 -13.65 1.88
C MET A 225 2.40 -14.57 3.05
N THR A 226 3.12 -14.37 4.15
CA THR A 226 2.91 -15.14 5.39
C THR A 226 1.89 -14.47 6.30
N HIS A 227 1.77 -13.15 6.20
CA HIS A 227 0.90 -12.34 7.06
C HIS A 227 0.30 -11.17 6.27
N ALA A 228 -0.80 -10.63 6.77
CA ALA A 228 -1.30 -9.30 6.45
C ALA A 228 -1.21 -8.42 7.71
N LEU A 229 -0.93 -7.13 7.53
CA LEU A 229 -1.05 -6.12 8.56
C LEU A 229 -2.14 -5.14 8.14
N THR A 230 -3.22 -5.07 8.92
CA THR A 230 -4.37 -4.21 8.64
C THR A 230 -4.67 -3.25 9.79
N PRO A 231 -5.28 -2.07 9.55
CA PRO A 231 -5.56 -1.10 10.60
C PRO A 231 -6.51 -1.63 11.69
N GLY A 232 -7.57 -2.35 11.31
CA GLY A 232 -8.58 -2.84 12.24
C GLY A 232 -8.17 -4.11 12.97
N ASN A 233 -7.51 -5.05 12.29
CA ASN A 233 -7.24 -6.39 12.84
C ASN A 233 -5.79 -6.58 13.31
N GLY A 234 -4.88 -5.65 13.00
CA GLY A 234 -3.46 -5.83 13.27
C GLY A 234 -2.85 -6.94 12.41
N LEU A 235 -2.00 -7.76 13.01
CA LEU A 235 -1.31 -8.84 12.31
C LEU A 235 -2.22 -10.06 12.14
N VAL A 236 -2.43 -10.49 10.90
CA VAL A 236 -3.21 -11.66 10.52
C VAL A 236 -2.30 -12.68 9.86
N VAL A 237 -2.26 -13.92 10.37
CA VAL A 237 -1.53 -15.04 9.75
C VAL A 237 -2.27 -15.50 8.49
N LEU A 238 -1.54 -15.77 7.40
CA LEU A 238 -2.06 -16.24 6.12
C LEU A 238 -1.53 -17.63 5.80
N GLY A 239 -2.27 -18.38 4.98
CA GLY A 239 -1.83 -19.70 4.50
C GLY A 239 -1.99 -20.85 5.50
N GLU A 240 -2.44 -20.58 6.72
CA GLU A 240 -2.91 -21.63 7.63
C GLU A 240 -4.38 -21.97 7.33
N PRO A 241 -4.75 -23.26 7.22
CA PRO A 241 -6.15 -23.64 7.27
C PRO A 241 -6.73 -23.20 8.63
N PRO A 242 -8.00 -22.74 8.69
CA PRO A 242 -8.61 -22.34 9.95
C PRO A 242 -8.49 -23.48 10.95
N ALA A 243 -7.96 -23.19 12.14
CA ALA A 243 -7.80 -24.15 13.22
C ALA A 243 -9.19 -24.71 13.61
N GLY A 244 -9.61 -25.84 13.01
CA GLY A 244 -10.97 -26.33 13.21
C GLY A 244 -11.44 -27.42 12.24
N ARG A 245 -10.74 -28.56 12.20
CA ARG A 245 -11.36 -29.90 12.22
C ARG A 245 -10.28 -30.90 12.60
N ARG A 246 -10.13 -31.13 13.90
CA ARG A 246 -9.61 -32.42 14.37
C ARG A 246 -10.77 -33.38 14.21
N GLU A 247 -10.64 -34.34 13.30
CA GLU A 247 -11.42 -35.58 13.35
C GLU A 247 -11.00 -36.41 14.56
#